data_AF-A0A0G1CV87-F1
#
_entry.id   AF-A0A0G1CV87-F1
#
_cell.length_a   1.000
_cell.length_b   1.000
_cell.length_c   1.000
_cell.angle_alpha   90.00
_cell.angle_beta   90.00
_cell.angle_gamma   90.00
#
_symmetry.space_group_name_H-M   'P 1'
#
loop_
_entity.id
_entity.type
_entity.pdbx_description
1 polymer ?
#
loop_
_entity_poly.entity_id
_entity_poly.type
_entity_poly.pdbx_seq_one_letter_code
_entity_poly.pdbx_strand_id
1 'polypeptide(L)'
;MHQLFEVSRRLQRDFFNQGYLIAFLTPFQEKIYKVVKEIPRGGVLTYKQVARAAGYPRAFRAVGNTLNKNINTKIPCHRVVRSDGRISGYRKGVRRKVYLLKKEGVLIVNQRLNISS
;
A
#
# COMPACT_ATOMS: atom_id res chain seq x y z
N MET A 1 39.23 -5.19 8.36
CA MET A 1 38.09 -5.74 9.13
C MET A 1 37.31 -4.71 9.96
N HIS A 2 37.84 -3.52 10.28
CA HIS A 2 37.10 -2.48 11.03
C HIS A 2 36.08 -1.67 10.21
N GLN A 3 36.31 -1.43 8.92
CA GLN A 3 35.41 -0.64 8.06
C GLN A 3 34.02 -1.28 7.85
N LEU A 4 33.92 -2.60 7.83
CA LEU A 4 32.64 -3.31 7.64
C LEU A 4 31.70 -3.18 8.86
N PHE A 5 32.26 -3.11 10.07
CA PHE A 5 31.48 -2.88 11.30
C PHE A 5 30.95 -1.46 11.44
N GLU A 6 31.59 -0.50 10.79
CA GLU A 6 31.19 0.91 10.84
C GLU A 6 30.10 1.23 9.83
N VAL A 7 30.16 0.64 8.62
CA VAL A 7 29.09 0.68 7.62
C VAL A 7 27.80 0.04 8.15
N SER A 8 27.90 -1.09 8.87
CA SER A 8 26.76 -1.74 9.54
C SER A 8 26.11 -0.83 10.58
N ARG A 9 26.90 -0.11 11.38
CA ARG A 9 26.38 0.84 12.39
C ARG A 9 25.74 2.08 11.78
N ARG A 10 26.24 2.55 10.63
CA ARG A 10 25.68 3.71 9.92
C ARG A 10 24.34 3.37 9.26
N LEU A 11 24.26 2.22 8.59
CA LEU A 11 23.00 1.70 8.05
C LEU A 11 21.98 1.50 9.17
N GLN A 12 22.33 0.83 10.27
CA GLN A 12 21.43 0.64 11.41
C GLN A 12 20.93 1.97 12.02
N ARG A 13 21.77 3.02 12.07
CA ARG A 13 21.38 4.36 12.54
C ARG A 13 20.45 5.08 11.56
N ASP A 14 20.69 4.98 10.26
CA ASP A 14 19.83 5.57 9.24
C ASP A 14 18.43 4.89 9.22
N PHE A 15 18.38 3.56 9.42
CA PHE A 15 17.13 2.81 9.59
C PHE A 15 16.36 3.19 10.86
N PHE A 16 17.07 3.42 11.98
CA PHE A 16 16.46 3.82 13.25
C PHE A 16 15.89 5.25 13.20
N ASN A 17 16.61 6.19 12.60
CA ASN A 17 16.19 7.60 12.51
C ASN A 17 14.96 7.83 11.62
N GLN A 18 14.59 6.87 10.77
CA GLN A 18 13.42 6.97 9.88
C GLN A 18 12.14 6.29 10.43
N GLY A 19 12.15 5.85 11.69
CA GLY A 19 10.96 5.32 12.39
C GLY A 19 10.52 3.92 11.94
N TYR A 20 11.43 3.12 11.38
CA TYR A 20 11.18 1.72 11.05
C TYR A 20 11.37 0.85 12.30
N LEU A 21 10.30 0.67 13.09
CA LEU A 21 10.22 -0.48 13.98
C LEU A 21 10.27 -1.74 13.10
N ILE A 22 11.36 -2.47 13.23
CA ILE A 22 11.77 -3.65 12.47
C ILE A 22 10.71 -4.77 12.46
N ALA A 23 9.83 -4.74 11.47
CA ALA A 23 9.56 -5.92 10.67
C ALA A 23 10.22 -5.67 9.31
N PHE A 24 11.31 -6.40 9.01
CA PHE A 24 11.94 -6.32 7.70
C PHE A 24 10.89 -6.60 6.63
N LEU A 25 10.63 -5.59 5.79
CA LEU A 25 9.73 -5.76 4.66
C LEU A 25 10.41 -6.68 3.66
N THR A 26 9.65 -7.64 3.16
CA THR A 26 10.10 -8.43 2.00
C THR A 26 10.24 -7.51 0.78
N PRO A 27 11.11 -7.83 -0.20
CA PRO A 27 11.20 -7.08 -1.46
C PRO A 27 9.85 -6.94 -2.17
N PHE A 28 8.95 -7.92 -2.00
CA PHE A 28 7.58 -7.87 -2.49
C PHE A 28 6.76 -6.77 -1.80
N GLN A 29 6.76 -6.72 -0.47
CA GLN A 29 6.04 -5.71 0.31
C GLN A 29 6.59 -4.30 0.05
N GLU A 30 7.91 -4.15 -0.06
CA GLU A 30 8.56 -2.87 -0.34
C GLU A 30 8.09 -2.29 -1.67
N LYS A 31 8.13 -3.09 -2.76
CA LYS A 31 7.66 -2.65 -4.08
C LYS A 31 6.17 -2.29 -4.07
N ILE A 32 5.32 -3.06 -3.38
CA ILE A 32 3.90 -2.74 -3.23
C ILE A 32 3.72 -1.40 -2.51
N TYR A 33 4.38 -1.21 -1.37
CA TYR A 33 4.23 0.01 -0.58
C TYR A 33 4.77 1.23 -1.30
N LYS A 34 5.86 1.10 -2.07
CA LYS A 34 6.34 2.16 -2.96
C LYS A 34 5.25 2.58 -3.93
N VAL A 35 4.68 1.64 -4.69
CA VAL A 35 3.58 1.94 -5.64
C VAL A 35 2.38 2.58 -4.95
N VAL A 36 1.95 2.06 -3.79
CA VAL A 36 0.77 2.58 -3.09
C VAL A 36 1.00 3.98 -2.52
N LYS A 37 2.22 4.31 -2.08
CA LYS A 37 2.56 5.67 -1.61
C LYS A 37 2.44 6.72 -2.72
N GLU A 38 2.72 6.35 -3.97
CA GLU A 38 2.64 7.25 -5.12
C GLU A 38 1.21 7.53 -5.60
N ILE A 39 0.20 6.81 -5.11
CA ILE A 39 -1.20 7.07 -5.51
C ILE A 39 -1.62 8.43 -4.93
N PRO A 40 -1.92 9.45 -5.75
CA PRO A 40 -2.27 10.78 -5.26
C PRO A 40 -3.60 10.77 -4.50
N ARG A 41 -3.85 11.82 -3.71
CA ARG A 41 -5.15 12.03 -3.06
C ARG A 41 -6.25 12.12 -4.13
N GLY A 42 -7.35 11.38 -3.94
CA GLY A 42 -8.43 11.29 -4.92
C GLY A 42 -8.18 10.28 -6.05
N GLY A 43 -6.94 9.79 -6.19
CA GLY A 43 -6.58 8.71 -7.09
C GLY A 43 -6.90 7.35 -6.50
N VAL A 44 -7.21 6.39 -7.37
CA VAL A 44 -7.48 5.00 -7.00
C VAL A 44 -6.79 4.08 -7.99
N LEU A 45 -6.20 3.00 -7.49
CA LEU A 45 -5.72 1.89 -8.31
C LEU A 45 -6.42 0.59 -7.92
N THR A 46 -6.47 -0.35 -8.85
CA THR A 46 -6.91 -1.71 -8.57
C THR A 46 -5.76 -2.54 -8.00
N TYR A 47 -6.06 -3.61 -7.26
CA TYR A 47 -5.04 -4.58 -6.84
C TYR A 47 -4.24 -5.14 -8.04
N LYS A 48 -4.87 -5.27 -9.20
CA LYS A 48 -4.22 -5.71 -10.45
C LYS A 48 -3.25 -4.66 -10.99
N GLN A 49 -3.65 -3.39 -11.01
CA GLN A 49 -2.77 -2.28 -11.43
C GLN A 49 -1.57 -2.14 -10.48
N VAL A 50 -1.79 -2.22 -9.16
CA VAL A 50 -0.69 -2.20 -8.17
C VAL A 50 0.26 -3.38 -8.39
N ALA A 51 -0.27 -4.59 -8.59
CA ALA A 51 0.55 -5.78 -8.84
C ALA A 51 1.42 -5.63 -10.11
N ARG A 52 0.84 -5.10 -11.20
CA ARG A 52 1.55 -4.82 -12.45
C ARG A 52 2.64 -3.76 -12.26
N ALA A 53 2.31 -2.63 -11.63
CA ALA A 53 3.26 -1.55 -11.36
C ALA A 53 4.40 -1.98 -10.42
N ALA A 54 4.14 -2.90 -9.49
CA ALA A 54 5.15 -3.47 -8.60
C ALA A 54 6.04 -4.54 -9.26
N GLY A 55 5.79 -4.90 -10.53
CA GLY A 55 6.55 -5.91 -11.27
C GLY A 55 6.09 -7.35 -11.04
N TYR A 56 4.92 -7.55 -10.41
CA TYR A 56 4.36 -8.88 -10.10
C TYR A 56 2.94 -9.03 -10.67
N PRO A 57 2.74 -8.99 -12.00
CA PRO A 57 1.40 -8.85 -12.62
C PRO A 57 0.38 -9.92 -12.23
N ARG A 58 0.83 -11.11 -11.83
CA ARG A 58 -0.02 -12.23 -11.39
C ARG A 58 -0.33 -12.23 -9.88
N ALA A 59 0.25 -11.33 -9.10
CA ALA A 59 0.23 -11.36 -7.63
C ALA A 59 -0.87 -10.49 -6.98
N PHE A 60 -1.94 -10.13 -7.69
CA PHE A 60 -2.99 -9.22 -7.19
C PHE A 60 -3.68 -9.71 -5.90
N ARG A 61 -3.84 -11.02 -5.70
CA ARG A 61 -4.34 -11.58 -4.43
C ARG A 61 -3.36 -11.35 -3.28
N ALA A 62 -2.07 -11.58 -3.52
CA ALA A 62 -1.01 -11.35 -2.54
C ALA A 62 -0.87 -9.86 -2.19
N VAL A 63 -1.06 -8.95 -3.16
CA VAL A 63 -1.15 -7.51 -2.91
C VAL A 63 -2.28 -7.20 -1.92
N GLY A 64 -3.49 -7.72 -2.15
CA GLY A 64 -4.62 -7.55 -1.24
C GLY A 64 -4.32 -8.02 0.18
N ASN A 65 -3.69 -9.19 0.32
CA ASN A 65 -3.29 -9.74 1.61
C ASN A 65 -2.24 -8.87 2.32
N THR A 66 -1.23 -8.39 1.59
CA THR A 66 -0.21 -7.46 2.11
C THR A 66 -0.84 -6.18 2.64
N LEU A 67 -1.73 -5.56 1.86
CA LEU A 67 -2.39 -4.32 2.25
C LEU A 67 -3.37 -4.50 3.43
N ASN A 68 -4.01 -5.67 3.55
CA ASN A 68 -4.91 -5.96 4.67
C ASN A 68 -4.15 -6.19 5.99
N LYS A 69 -2.90 -6.64 5.93
CA LYS A 69 -2.03 -6.82 7.11
C LYS A 69 -1.26 -5.55 7.48
N ASN A 70 -1.26 -4.53 6.62
CA ASN A 70 -0.49 -3.32 6.85
C ASN A 70 -0.97 -2.54 8.08
N ILE A 71 -0.02 -2.19 8.94
CA ILE A 71 -0.24 -1.38 10.14
C ILE A 71 0.18 0.08 9.97
N ASN A 72 1.00 0.36 8.95
CA ASN A 72 1.57 1.66 8.70
C ASN A 72 0.52 2.62 8.12
N THR A 73 0.21 3.68 8.88
CA THR A 73 -0.78 4.70 8.52
C THR A 73 -0.33 5.63 7.39
N LYS A 74 0.98 5.70 7.11
CA LYS A 74 1.54 6.48 5.99
C LYS A 74 1.29 5.83 4.63
N ILE A 75 0.92 4.56 4.59
CA ILE A 75 0.55 3.87 3.34
C ILE A 75 -0.95 4.08 3.07
N PRO A 76 -1.35 4.79 2.00
CA PRO A 76 -2.75 5.09 1.69
C PRO A 76 -3.48 3.88 1.09
N CYS A 77 -3.46 2.75 1.79
CA CYS A 77 -4.01 1.47 1.32
C CYS A 77 -5.54 1.50 1.09
N HIS A 78 -6.26 2.50 1.59
CA HIS A 78 -7.68 2.71 1.25
C HIS A 78 -7.88 3.10 -0.23
N ARG A 79 -6.86 3.63 -0.92
CA ARG A 79 -6.87 3.98 -2.35
C ARG A 79 -6.72 2.79 -3.29
N VAL A 80 -6.58 1.56 -2.77
CA VAL A 80 -6.47 0.35 -3.61
C VAL A 80 -7.77 -0.45 -3.53
N VAL A 81 -8.39 -0.77 -4.67
CA VAL A 81 -9.72 -1.40 -4.75
C VAL A 81 -9.75 -2.61 -5.68
N ARG A 82 -10.90 -3.27 -5.77
CA ARG A 82 -11.10 -4.37 -6.70
C ARG A 82 -11.27 -3.85 -8.12
N SER A 83 -10.90 -4.67 -9.11
CA SER A 83 -11.07 -4.33 -10.54
C SER A 83 -12.52 -4.23 -11.00
N ASP A 84 -13.47 -4.77 -10.23
CA ASP A 84 -14.91 -4.72 -10.52
C ASP A 84 -15.62 -3.53 -9.85
N GLY A 85 -14.85 -2.51 -9.43
CA GLY A 85 -15.38 -1.32 -8.77
C GLY A 85 -15.74 -1.51 -7.30
N ARG A 86 -15.86 -2.76 -6.81
CA ARG A 86 -16.32 -3.01 -5.44
C ARG A 86 -15.29 -2.58 -4.41
N ILE A 87 -15.76 -1.86 -3.39
CA ILE A 87 -14.94 -1.48 -2.25
C ILE A 87 -15.00 -2.59 -1.21
N SER A 88 -13.93 -3.38 -1.13
CA SER A 88 -13.75 -4.40 -0.11
C SER A 88 -12.32 -4.40 0.39
N GLY A 89 -12.07 -5.13 1.49
CA GLY A 89 -10.74 -5.34 2.05
C GLY A 89 -10.16 -4.06 2.63
N TYR A 90 -10.15 -3.97 3.96
CA TYR A 90 -9.45 -2.91 4.67
C TYR A 90 -9.30 -3.32 6.13
N ARG A 91 -8.08 -3.25 6.66
CA ARG A 91 -7.83 -3.63 8.05
C ARG A 91 -8.71 -2.89 9.05
N LYS A 92 -8.99 -1.61 8.79
CA LYS A 92 -9.82 -0.75 9.65
C LYS A 92 -11.32 -0.78 9.30
N GLY A 93 -11.75 -1.76 8.50
CA GLY A 93 -13.14 -1.96 8.10
C GLY A 93 -13.57 -1.18 6.85
N VAL A 94 -14.45 -1.78 6.04
CA VAL A 94 -14.90 -1.22 4.75
C VAL A 94 -15.55 0.17 4.90
N ARG A 95 -16.33 0.40 5.97
CA ARG A 95 -16.94 1.71 6.25
C ARG A 95 -15.90 2.83 6.35
N ARG A 96 -14.77 2.58 7.02
CA ARG A 96 -13.66 3.53 7.14
C ARG A 96 -12.99 3.79 5.79
N LYS A 97 -12.82 2.75 4.95
CA LYS A 97 -12.27 2.88 3.59
C LYS A 97 -13.14 3.77 2.72
N VAL A 98 -14.46 3.52 2.71
CA VAL A 98 -15.45 4.34 1.98
C VAL A 98 -15.40 5.79 2.47
N TYR A 99 -15.40 6.02 3.78
CA TYR A 99 -15.31 7.36 4.36
C TYR A 99 -14.06 8.11 3.89
N LEU A 100 -12.88 7.47 3.94
CA LEU A 100 -11.63 8.08 3.50
C LEU A 100 -11.64 8.40 2.00
N LEU A 101 -12.11 7.49 1.16
CA LEU A 101 -12.25 7.72 -0.28
C LEU A 101 -13.17 8.91 -0.58
N LYS A 102 -14.34 8.99 0.07
CA LYS A 102 -15.25 10.13 -0.08
C LYS A 102 -14.60 11.45 0.37
N LYS A 103 -13.89 11.44 1.50
CA LYS A 103 -13.15 12.61 2.01
C LYS A 103 -12.04 13.08 1.04
N GLU A 104 -11.54 12.17 0.22
CA GLU A 104 -10.55 12.47 -0.82
C GLU A 104 -11.18 12.91 -2.16
N GLY A 105 -12.50 13.01 -2.25
CA GLY A 105 -13.22 13.45 -3.45
C GLY A 105 -13.60 12.31 -4.40
N VAL A 106 -13.46 11.05 -3.98
CA VAL A 106 -13.78 9.91 -4.82
C VAL A 106 -15.29 9.66 -4.82
N LEU A 107 -15.90 9.68 -6.00
CA LEU A 107 -17.33 9.41 -6.18
C LEU A 107 -17.62 7.91 -6.02
N ILE A 108 -18.49 7.57 -5.07
CA ILE A 108 -18.88 6.19 -4.77
C ILE A 108 -20.40 6.07 -4.84
N VAL A 109 -20.91 5.21 -5.73
CA VAL A 109 -22.33 4.92 -5.91
C VAL A 109 -22.56 3.45 -5.59
N ASN A 110 -23.51 3.12 -4.71
CA ASN A 110 -23.83 1.74 -4.32
C ASN A 110 -22.59 0.90 -3.90
N GLN A 111 -21.68 1.51 -3.14
CA GLN A 111 -20.39 0.92 -2.70
C GLN A 111 -19.44 0.51 -3.84
N ARG A 112 -19.64 1.09 -5.03
CA ARG A 112 -18.83 0.87 -6.21
C ARG A 112 -18.26 2.17 -6.76
N LEU A 113 -17.11 2.01 -7.41
CA LEU A 113 -16.40 3.01 -8.17
C LEU A 113 -16.60 2.70 -9.65
N ASN A 114 -16.79 3.73 -10.48
CA ASN A 114 -16.66 3.56 -11.92
C ASN A 114 -15.16 3.50 -12.25
N ILE A 115 -14.66 2.29 -12.51
CA ILE A 115 -13.26 2.08 -12.86
C ILE A 115 -13.23 1.81 -14.36
N SER A 116 -12.94 2.85 -15.14
CA SER A 116 -12.56 2.68 -16.53
C SER A 116 -11.24 1.90 -16.55
N SER A 117 -11.27 0.68 -17.09
CA SER A 117 -10.18 -0.29 -17.02
C SER A 117 -9.00 0.07 -17.90
#